data_AF-A0A957P198-F1
#
_entry.id   AF-A0A957P198-F1
#
_cell.length_a   1.000
_cell.length_b   1.000
_cell.length_c   1.000
_cell.angle_alpha   90.00
_cell.angle_beta   90.00
_cell.angle_gamma   90.00
#
_symmetry.space_group_name_H-M   'P 1'
#
loop_
_entity.id
_entity.type
_entity.pdbx_description
1 polymer ?
#
loop_
_entity_poly.entity_id
_entity_poly.type
_entity_poly.pdbx_seq_one_letter_code
_entity_poly.pdbx_strand_id
1 'polypeptide(L)' 'MPRLTKIYTKRGDDGTTALGGGQRVPKESLRVTAYGAVDELNS' A
#
# COMPACT_ATOMS: atom_id res chain seq x y z
N MET A 1 15.53 -7.31 2.53
CA MET A 1 14.82 -6.03 2.25
C MET A 1 14.48 -5.97 0.78
N PRO A 2 13.27 -5.53 0.39
CA PRO A 2 12.93 -5.35 -1.01
C PRO A 2 13.87 -4.33 -1.65
N ARG A 3 14.37 -4.65 -2.86
CA ARG A 3 15.23 -3.74 -3.64
C ARG A 3 14.34 -2.69 -4.31
N LEU A 4 14.44 -1.45 -3.87
CA LEU A 4 13.69 -0.31 -4.42
C LEU A 4 14.43 0.28 -5.61
N THR A 5 14.09 -0.14 -6.84
CA THR A 5 14.73 0.36 -8.09
C THR A 5 13.86 1.40 -8.80
N LYS A 6 12.54 1.21 -8.79
CA LYS A 6 11.53 2.20 -9.19
C LYS A 6 10.45 2.20 -8.12
N ILE A 7 10.21 3.36 -7.52
CA ILE A 7 9.19 3.51 -6.46
C ILE A 7 7.79 3.54 -7.07
N TYR A 8 7.62 4.22 -8.21
CA TYR A 8 6.35 4.25 -8.93
C TYR A 8 6.19 3.02 -9.82
N THR A 9 5.06 2.33 -9.67
CA THR A 9 4.74 1.10 -10.42
C THR A 9 3.48 1.21 -11.27
N LYS A 10 2.66 2.25 -11.07
CA LYS A 10 1.34 2.47 -11.69
C LYS A 10 0.28 1.40 -11.40
N ARG A 11 0.61 0.36 -10.62
CA ARG A 11 -0.32 -0.74 -10.27
C ARG A 11 -1.50 -0.30 -9.40
N GLY A 12 -1.48 0.90 -8.85
CA GLY A 12 -2.57 1.43 -8.02
C GLY A 12 -3.35 2.57 -8.67
N ASP A 13 -3.13 2.83 -9.96
CA ASP A 13 -3.81 3.91 -10.69
C ASP A 13 -5.31 3.64 -10.85
N ASP A 14 -5.73 2.38 -10.69
CA ASP A 14 -7.14 1.94 -10.62
C ASP A 14 -7.79 2.13 -9.24
N GLY A 15 -7.09 2.77 -8.28
CA GLY A 15 -7.60 2.99 -6.92
C GLY A 15 -7.40 1.82 -5.95
N THR A 16 -6.68 0.77 -6.34
CA THR A 16 -6.44 -0.40 -5.47
C THR A 16 -4.97 -0.58 -5.10
N THR A 17 -4.69 -1.44 -4.12
CA THR A 17 -3.33 -1.79 -3.67
C THR A 17 -3.24 -3.26 -3.28
N ALA A 18 -2.03 -3.82 -3.27
CA ALA A 18 -1.77 -5.20 -2.87
C ALA A 18 -1.35 -5.27 -1.39
N LEU A 19 -1.98 -6.17 -0.64
CA LEU A 19 -1.54 -6.57 0.69
C LEU A 19 -0.33 -7.50 0.59
N GLY A 20 0.38 -7.71 1.70
CA GLY A 20 1.56 -8.58 1.75
C GLY A 20 1.33 -10.03 1.29
N GLY A 21 0.07 -10.52 1.31
CA GLY A 21 -0.34 -11.83 0.79
C GLY A 21 -0.78 -11.84 -0.68
N GLY A 22 -0.63 -10.74 -1.41
CA GLY A 22 -1.01 -10.63 -2.83
C GLY A 22 -2.48 -10.27 -3.10
N GLN A 23 -3.35 -10.35 -2.09
CA GLN A 23 -4.74 -9.88 -2.21
C GLN A 23 -4.77 -8.38 -2.56
N ARG A 24 -5.59 -8.00 -3.56
CA ARG A 24 -5.84 -6.59 -3.89
C ARG A 24 -7.09 -6.07 -3.20
N VAL A 25 -7.01 -4.87 -2.65
CA VAL A 25 -8.10 -4.18 -1.94
C VAL A 25 -8.17 -2.72 -2.39
N PRO A 26 -9.34 -2.05 -2.27
CA PRO A 26 -9.42 -0.60 -2.44
C PRO A 26 -8.48 0.13 -1.49
N LYS A 27 -7.93 1.27 -1.93
CA LYS A 27 -7.07 2.13 -1.10
C LYS A 27 -7.78 2.67 0.13
N GLU A 28 -9.10 2.80 0.07
CA GLU A 28 -9.98 3.27 1.14
C GLU A 28 -10.38 2.14 2.11
N SER A 29 -9.87 0.91 1.93
CA SER A 29 -10.19 -0.19 2.84
C SER A 29 -9.64 0.06 4.24
N LEU A 30 -10.40 -0.35 5.27
CA LEU A 30 -10.04 -0.19 6.68
C LEU A 30 -8.62 -0.69 7.00
N ARG A 31 -8.20 -1.78 6.36
CA ARG A 31 -6.86 -2.36 6.55
C ARG A 31 -5.76 -1.44 6.05
N VAL A 32 -5.96 -0.79 4.90
CA VAL A 32 -5.00 0.16 4.33
C VAL A 32 -4.90 1.40 5.22
N THR A 33 -6.04 1.95 5.63
CA THR A 33 -6.09 3.08 6.57
C THR A 33 -5.38 2.77 7.89
N ALA A 34 -5.58 1.57 8.45
CA ALA A 34 -5.00 1.19 9.73
C ALA A 34 -3.47 1.20 9.73
N TYR A 35 -2.81 0.54 8.76
CA TYR A 35 -1.35 0.60 8.71
C TYR A 35 -0.83 1.96 8.19
N GLY A 36 -1.63 2.70 7.42
CA GLY A 36 -1.30 4.08 7.02
C GLY A 36 -1.20 5.03 8.21
N ALA A 37 -2.11 4.93 9.18
CA ALA A 37 -2.04 5.72 10.41
C ALA A 37 -0.81 5.36 11.27
N VAL A 38 -0.39 4.10 11.28
CA VAL A 38 0.83 3.66 11.97
C VAL A 38 2.08 4.17 11.25
N ASP A 39 2.09 4.18 9.92
CA ASP A 39 3.18 4.73 9.10
C ASP A 39 3.33 6.24 9.33
N GLU A 40 2.22 6.97 9.39
CA GLU A 40 2.20 8.40 9.73
C GLU A 40 2.73 8.66 11.15
N LEU A 41 2.34 7.84 12.13
CA LEU A 41 2.89 7.94 13.49
C LEU A 41 4.41 7.72 13.53
N ASN A 42 4.94 6.87 12.65
CA ASN A 42 6.36 6.50 12.61
C ASN A 42 7.20 7.39 11.67
N SER A 43 6.70 8.58 11.34
CA SER A 43 7.33 9.54 10.43
C SER A 43 8.39 10.43 11.09
#